data_AF-A0A356VYM9-F1
#
_entry.id   AF-A0A356VYM9-F1
#
_cell.length_a   1.000
_cell.length_b   1.000
_cell.length_c   1.000
_cell.angle_alpha   90.00
_cell.angle_beta   90.00
_cell.angle_gamma   90.00
#
_symmetry.space_group_name_H-M   'P 1'
#
loop_
_entity.id
_entity.type
_entity.pdbx_description
1 polymer ?
#
loop_
_entity_poly.entity_id
_entity_poly.type
_entity_poly.pdbx_seq_one_letter_code
_entity_poly.pdbx_strand_id
1 'polypeptide(L)'
;MKILKKFLAFLAVLLAGCTAALLPAGCSVSSAPNGSELPADGIVRRSVFQDAEKSSRMLTFHGKSGEFSYVWFFDGASIRAPSDQNLKVDLSDAGDSLPGAVFSSDLIKIHFHEKHLIQAKTTLRIDFPALLNAQKVRLYRKDPGKTERLLEAPLNQGKRSSVTLPVSDTNGEFYLAAMDPSFREGPSKDAPYRRDGSKVPSAGVSSGRAPASG
;
A
#
# COMPACT_ATOMS: atom_id res chain seq x y z
N MET A 1 16.92 -55.80 -78.78
CA MET A 1 17.97 -56.21 -77.81
C MET A 1 17.36 -56.24 -76.41
N LYS A 2 17.79 -57.21 -75.59
CA LYS A 2 17.15 -57.66 -74.34
C LYS A 2 17.29 -56.65 -73.19
N ILE A 3 16.24 -56.67 -72.37
CA ILE A 3 16.01 -56.03 -71.06
C ILE A 3 17.18 -56.22 -70.08
N LEU A 4 17.64 -55.14 -69.43
CA LEU A 4 18.18 -55.17 -68.05
C LEU A 4 18.28 -53.73 -67.50
N LYS A 5 17.31 -53.26 -66.70
CA LYS A 5 17.32 -53.28 -65.22
C LYS A 5 18.49 -52.51 -64.56
N LYS A 6 18.12 -51.33 -64.07
CA LYS A 6 18.37 -50.77 -62.73
C LYS A 6 19.50 -49.73 -62.55
N PHE A 7 19.18 -48.85 -61.58
CA PHE A 7 20.02 -47.97 -60.77
C PHE A 7 20.42 -46.63 -61.42
N LEU A 8 19.73 -45.54 -61.08
CA LEU A 8 19.83 -44.75 -59.85
C LEU A 8 21.15 -43.95 -59.82
N ALA A 9 21.07 -42.69 -60.25
CA ALA A 9 21.95 -41.64 -59.80
C ALA A 9 21.06 -40.43 -59.50
N PHE A 10 20.67 -40.34 -58.23
CA PHE A 10 20.06 -39.18 -57.60
C PHE A 10 21.01 -37.99 -57.80
N LEU A 11 20.65 -37.07 -58.69
CA LEU A 11 21.38 -35.83 -58.91
C LEU A 11 20.87 -34.78 -57.92
N ALA A 12 21.79 -34.30 -57.09
CA ALA A 12 21.64 -33.28 -56.09
C ALA A 12 20.99 -32.00 -56.64
N VAL A 13 19.92 -31.53 -55.99
CA VAL A 13 19.40 -30.17 -56.15
C VAL A 13 18.93 -29.62 -54.79
N LEU A 14 19.74 -28.67 -54.33
CA LEU A 14 19.49 -27.51 -53.48
C LEU A 14 18.94 -27.63 -52.05
N LEU A 15 19.82 -27.17 -51.15
CA LEU A 15 19.56 -26.55 -49.86
C LEU A 15 18.44 -25.51 -49.91
N ALA A 16 17.42 -25.72 -49.08
CA ALA A 16 16.68 -24.65 -48.38
C ALA A 16 16.05 -25.26 -47.12
N GLY A 17 16.90 -25.75 -46.21
CA GLY A 17 16.47 -26.25 -44.91
C GLY A 17 16.23 -25.09 -43.96
N CYS A 18 14.95 -24.75 -43.74
CA CYS A 18 14.51 -23.99 -42.57
C CYS A 18 15.01 -24.70 -41.31
N THR A 19 15.87 -24.03 -40.56
CA THR A 19 16.26 -24.44 -39.22
C THR A 19 15.02 -24.46 -38.33
N ALA A 20 14.56 -25.67 -38.00
CA ALA A 20 13.66 -25.88 -36.88
C ALA A 20 14.42 -25.54 -35.59
N ALA A 21 14.35 -24.26 -35.20
CA ALA A 21 14.66 -23.85 -33.85
C ALA A 21 13.59 -24.46 -32.94
N LEU A 22 13.95 -25.55 -32.27
CA LEU A 22 13.32 -26.02 -31.04
C LEU A 22 13.39 -24.87 -30.02
N LEU A 23 12.37 -24.01 -30.02
CA LEU A 23 12.12 -23.10 -28.92
C LEU A 23 11.57 -23.95 -27.76
N PRO A 24 12.14 -23.86 -26.55
CA PRO A 24 11.49 -24.44 -25.40
C PRO A 24 10.10 -23.83 -25.29
N ALA A 25 9.14 -24.66 -24.89
CA ALA A 25 7.80 -24.26 -24.51
C ALA A 25 7.89 -23.19 -23.42
N GLY A 26 8.02 -21.93 -23.87
CA GLY A 26 7.60 -20.78 -23.11
C GLY A 26 6.12 -21.01 -22.92
N CYS A 27 5.73 -21.37 -21.71
CA CYS A 27 4.36 -21.19 -21.27
C CYS A 27 4.03 -19.75 -21.64
N SER A 28 3.24 -19.56 -22.68
CA SER A 28 2.53 -18.31 -22.89
C SER A 28 1.74 -18.13 -21.62
N VAL A 29 2.28 -17.31 -20.72
CA VAL A 29 1.52 -16.74 -19.62
C VAL A 29 0.51 -15.84 -20.31
N SER A 30 -0.59 -16.45 -20.73
CA SER A 30 -1.87 -15.79 -20.88
C SER A 30 -2.26 -15.33 -19.47
N SER A 31 -1.73 -14.19 -19.09
CA SER A 31 -2.22 -13.41 -17.97
C SER A 31 -2.35 -12.01 -18.51
N ALA A 32 -3.58 -11.49 -18.54
CA ALA A 32 -3.72 -10.07 -18.30
C ALA A 32 -2.93 -9.79 -17.00
N PRO A 33 -1.89 -8.95 -17.02
CA PRO A 33 -1.04 -8.83 -15.84
C PRO A 33 -1.89 -8.29 -14.69
N ASN A 34 -1.87 -9.02 -13.59
CA ASN A 34 -2.37 -8.59 -12.30
C ASN A 34 -1.68 -7.25 -11.94
N GLY A 35 -2.42 -6.14 -12.06
CA GLY A 35 -1.90 -4.78 -11.93
C GLY A 35 -2.27 -3.93 -13.15
N SER A 36 -3.32 -3.12 -13.03
CA SER A 36 -3.69 -2.15 -14.06
C SER A 36 -3.08 -0.80 -13.73
N GLU A 37 -2.48 -0.12 -14.71
CA GLU A 37 -2.14 1.30 -14.57
C GLU A 37 -3.44 2.08 -14.38
N LEU A 38 -3.44 3.06 -13.48
CA LEU A 38 -4.57 3.94 -13.30
C LEU A 38 -4.83 4.74 -14.59
N PRO A 39 -6.11 4.92 -14.97
CA PRO A 39 -6.47 5.90 -15.99
C PRO A 39 -5.91 7.29 -15.65
N ALA A 40 -5.64 8.11 -16.67
CA ALA A 40 -5.04 9.44 -16.48
C ALA A 40 -5.89 10.38 -15.61
N ASP A 41 -7.22 10.22 -15.63
CA ASP A 41 -8.16 10.94 -14.78
C ASP A 41 -8.30 10.33 -13.37
N GLY A 42 -7.70 9.17 -13.13
CA GLY A 42 -7.77 8.41 -11.88
C GLY A 42 -9.06 7.62 -11.67
N ILE A 43 -10.03 7.70 -12.60
CA ILE A 43 -11.37 7.16 -12.39
C ILE A 43 -11.45 5.70 -12.81
N VAL A 44 -11.61 4.82 -11.84
CA VAL A 44 -11.94 3.41 -12.08
C VAL A 44 -13.44 3.22 -12.03
N ARG A 45 -14.00 2.64 -13.09
CA ARG A 45 -15.44 2.45 -13.25
C ARG A 45 -15.99 1.37 -12.32
N ARG A 46 -17.24 1.56 -11.89
CA ARG A 46 -18.06 0.62 -11.11
C ARG A 46 -18.00 -0.80 -11.64
N SER A 47 -18.05 -0.99 -12.96
CA SER A 47 -18.04 -2.31 -13.59
C SER A 47 -16.80 -3.13 -13.21
N VAL A 48 -15.64 -2.48 -13.07
CA VAL A 48 -14.39 -3.15 -12.66
C VAL A 48 -14.52 -3.76 -11.26
N PHE A 49 -15.12 -3.02 -10.33
CA PHE A 49 -15.38 -3.46 -8.96
C PHE A 49 -16.50 -4.51 -8.89
N GLN A 50 -17.56 -4.37 -9.69
CA GLN A 50 -18.62 -5.38 -9.80
C GLN A 50 -18.09 -6.73 -10.28
N ASP A 51 -17.21 -6.70 -11.29
CA ASP A 51 -16.60 -7.92 -11.80
C ASP A 51 -15.66 -8.55 -10.77
N ALA A 52 -14.97 -7.72 -9.98
CA ALA A 52 -14.12 -8.20 -8.88
C ALA A 52 -14.91 -8.79 -7.71
N GLU A 53 -16.04 -8.17 -7.34
CA GLU A 53 -16.97 -8.68 -6.33
C GLU A 53 -17.48 -10.08 -6.72
N LYS A 54 -17.96 -10.25 -7.97
CA LYS A 54 -18.47 -11.54 -8.48
C LYS A 54 -17.41 -12.64 -8.53
N SER A 55 -16.18 -12.29 -8.87
CA SER A 55 -15.07 -13.24 -9.03
C SER A 55 -14.22 -13.40 -7.77
N SER A 56 -14.46 -12.60 -6.72
CA SER A 56 -13.64 -12.52 -5.51
C SER A 56 -12.15 -12.27 -5.79
N ARG A 57 -11.81 -11.65 -6.92
CA ARG A 57 -10.42 -11.41 -7.33
C ARG A 57 -9.85 -10.17 -6.64
N MET A 58 -8.56 -10.21 -6.27
CA MET A 58 -7.84 -9.02 -5.84
C MET A 58 -7.72 -8.04 -7.01
N LEU A 59 -7.99 -6.76 -6.75
CA LEU A 59 -7.67 -5.67 -7.67
C LEU A 59 -6.38 -4.99 -7.26
N THR A 60 -5.56 -4.65 -8.25
CA THR A 60 -4.32 -3.90 -8.06
C THR A 60 -4.29 -2.76 -9.06
N PHE A 61 -4.14 -1.53 -8.59
CA PHE A 61 -4.05 -0.33 -9.43
C PHE A 61 -2.78 0.46 -9.15
N HIS A 62 -1.99 0.71 -10.19
CA HIS A 62 -0.72 1.41 -10.11
C HIS A 62 -0.90 2.88 -10.48
N GLY A 63 -0.38 3.77 -9.64
CA GLY A 63 -0.42 5.21 -9.86
C GLY A 63 0.94 5.85 -9.63
N LYS A 64 1.08 7.07 -10.15
CA LYS A 64 2.25 7.92 -9.97
C LYS A 64 1.82 9.31 -9.50
N SER A 65 2.66 9.94 -8.69
CA SER A 65 2.49 11.33 -8.26
C SER A 65 3.86 11.98 -8.13
N GLY A 66 4.24 12.81 -9.11
CA GLY A 66 5.61 13.29 -9.23
C GLY A 66 6.61 12.13 -9.27
N GLU A 67 7.59 12.17 -8.36
CA GLU A 67 8.63 11.13 -8.21
C GLU A 67 8.18 9.91 -7.38
N PHE A 68 6.99 9.96 -6.79
CA PHE A 68 6.41 8.86 -6.02
C PHE A 68 5.62 7.92 -6.92
N SER A 69 5.58 6.65 -6.54
CA SER A 69 4.59 5.69 -7.06
C SER A 69 3.75 5.14 -5.92
N TYR A 70 2.52 4.74 -6.24
CA TYR A 70 1.62 4.12 -5.28
C TYR A 70 0.85 2.98 -5.93
N VAL A 71 0.39 2.05 -5.09
CA VAL A 71 -0.38 0.90 -5.53
C VAL A 71 -1.57 0.72 -4.59
N TRP A 72 -2.77 0.78 -5.16
CA TRP A 72 -3.98 0.39 -4.46
C TRP A 72 -4.20 -1.11 -4.57
N PHE A 73 -4.63 -1.72 -3.47
CA PHE A 73 -5.13 -3.09 -3.44
C PHE A 73 -6.54 -3.11 -2.88
N PHE A 74 -7.46 -3.76 -3.59
CA PHE A 74 -8.81 -4.01 -3.10
C PHE A 74 -9.09 -5.51 -3.09
N ASP A 75 -9.47 -6.03 -1.93
CA ASP A 75 -9.91 -7.41 -1.79
C ASP A 75 -11.32 -7.57 -2.38
N GLY A 76 -11.40 -8.17 -3.57
CA GLY A 76 -12.67 -8.38 -4.29
C GLY A 76 -13.73 -9.12 -3.49
N ALA A 77 -13.35 -10.07 -2.63
CA ALA A 77 -14.29 -10.81 -1.79
C ALA A 77 -15.00 -9.92 -0.74
N SER A 78 -14.35 -8.81 -0.38
CA SER A 78 -14.84 -7.86 0.61
C SER A 78 -15.65 -6.69 0.03
N ILE A 79 -15.66 -6.52 -1.30
CA ILE A 79 -16.37 -5.43 -1.98
C ILE A 79 -17.87 -5.52 -1.71
N ARG A 80 -18.48 -4.40 -1.34
CA ARG A 80 -19.94 -4.20 -1.26
C ARG A 80 -20.29 -2.86 -1.88
N ALA A 81 -21.50 -2.79 -2.45
CA ALA A 81 -22.05 -1.57 -3.06
C ALA A 81 -21.06 -0.87 -4.02
N PRO A 82 -20.58 -1.56 -5.08
CA PRO A 82 -19.58 -1.00 -5.99
C PRO A 82 -20.07 0.29 -6.67
N SER A 83 -19.16 1.22 -6.89
CA SER A 83 -19.37 2.51 -7.55
C SER A 83 -18.13 2.93 -8.33
N ASP A 84 -18.23 3.99 -9.13
CA ASP A 84 -17.05 4.65 -9.70
C ASP A 84 -16.18 5.20 -8.56
N GLN A 85 -14.86 5.18 -8.72
CA GLN A 85 -13.90 5.60 -7.69
C GLN A 85 -12.77 6.42 -8.32
N ASN A 86 -12.46 7.59 -7.76
CA ASN A 86 -11.28 8.36 -8.16
C ASN A 86 -10.05 7.98 -7.33
N LEU A 87 -9.31 6.99 -7.80
CA LEU A 87 -8.16 6.43 -7.08
C LEU A 87 -6.87 7.28 -7.21
N LYS A 88 -6.96 8.48 -7.78
CA LYS A 88 -5.83 9.40 -7.83
C LYS A 88 -5.42 9.85 -6.44
N VAL A 89 -4.12 9.79 -6.19
CA VAL A 89 -3.47 10.30 -4.97
C VAL A 89 -2.40 11.30 -5.37
N ASP A 90 -2.44 12.48 -4.77
CA ASP A 90 -1.36 13.45 -4.86
C ASP A 90 -0.47 13.35 -3.63
N LEU A 91 0.83 13.17 -3.86
CA LEU A 91 1.87 13.04 -2.85
C LEU A 91 2.83 14.21 -3.01
N SER A 92 3.09 14.93 -1.92
CA SER A 92 3.97 16.09 -1.94
C SER A 92 4.72 16.20 -0.62
N ASP A 93 5.94 16.74 -0.70
CA ASP A 93 6.67 17.15 0.50
C ASP A 93 5.86 18.23 1.23
N ALA A 94 5.62 18.02 2.51
CA ALA A 94 4.90 18.95 3.36
C ALA A 94 5.83 20.00 3.98
N GLY A 95 7.15 19.91 3.81
CA GLY A 95 8.13 20.70 4.54
C GLY A 95 7.90 20.58 6.06
N ASP A 96 8.03 21.69 6.79
CA ASP A 96 7.78 21.73 8.24
C ASP A 96 6.29 21.64 8.63
N SER A 97 5.37 21.40 7.67
CA SER A 97 3.94 21.62 7.86
C SER A 97 3.21 20.47 8.56
N LEU A 98 3.50 20.30 9.84
CA LEU A 98 2.52 19.90 10.85
C LEU A 98 2.74 20.76 12.11
N PRO A 99 2.34 22.04 12.08
CA PRO A 99 2.80 23.06 13.03
C PRO A 99 2.65 22.63 14.50
N GLY A 100 3.78 22.34 15.14
CA GLY A 100 3.87 21.99 16.56
C GLY A 100 3.34 20.61 16.96
N ALA A 101 2.79 19.82 16.03
CA ALA A 101 2.27 18.49 16.31
C ALA A 101 3.27 17.39 15.94
N VAL A 102 3.92 17.50 14.79
CA VAL A 102 4.88 16.51 14.30
C VAL A 102 6.00 17.24 13.56
N PHE A 103 7.24 16.85 13.84
CA PHE A 103 8.43 17.25 13.10
C PHE A 103 9.14 16.00 12.60
N SER A 104 9.57 15.99 11.34
CA SER A 104 10.34 14.93 10.67
C SER A 104 11.02 15.56 9.46
N SER A 105 12.19 15.04 9.06
CA SER A 105 12.86 15.48 7.83
C SER A 105 12.11 15.03 6.59
N ASP A 106 11.29 13.97 6.71
CA ASP A 106 10.53 13.37 5.62
C ASP A 106 9.05 13.33 6.01
N LEU A 107 8.40 14.49 5.87
CA LEU A 107 6.97 14.66 6.08
C LEU A 107 6.26 14.79 4.73
N ILE A 108 5.38 13.84 4.41
CA ILE A 108 4.65 13.81 3.13
C ILE A 108 3.18 14.13 3.38
N LYS A 109 2.64 15.08 2.62
CA LYS A 109 1.20 15.31 2.53
C LYS A 109 0.59 14.36 1.50
N ILE A 110 -0.49 13.70 1.91
CA ILE A 110 -1.30 12.81 1.06
C ILE A 110 -2.64 13.49 0.82
N HIS A 111 -2.98 13.70 -0.45
CA HIS A 111 -4.29 14.18 -0.87
C HIS A 111 -4.98 13.12 -1.72
N PHE A 112 -6.11 12.62 -1.21
CA PHE A 112 -6.98 11.71 -1.94
C PHE A 112 -8.01 12.48 -2.76
N HIS A 113 -8.18 12.10 -4.03
CA HIS A 113 -9.23 12.68 -4.88
C HIS A 113 -10.60 12.03 -4.63
N GLU A 114 -10.63 10.79 -4.15
CA GLU A 114 -11.85 10.14 -3.67
C GLU A 114 -12.11 10.50 -2.22
N LYS A 115 -13.33 10.96 -1.91
CA LYS A 115 -13.72 11.29 -0.52
C LYS A 115 -14.27 10.07 0.20
N HIS A 116 -14.88 9.14 -0.55
CA HIS A 116 -15.54 7.97 0.02
C HIS A 116 -15.16 6.74 -0.78
N LEU A 117 -14.27 5.94 -0.21
CA LEU A 117 -13.95 4.64 -0.77
C LEU A 117 -15.18 3.72 -0.74
N ILE A 118 -15.29 2.86 -1.76
CA ILE A 118 -16.21 1.73 -1.73
C ILE A 118 -15.98 0.87 -0.48
N GLN A 119 -17.03 0.20 -0.03
CA GLN A 119 -16.94 -0.71 1.11
C GLN A 119 -16.13 -1.94 0.72
N ALA A 120 -14.83 -1.93 1.04
CA ALA A 120 -13.90 -3.02 0.81
C ALA A 120 -12.75 -2.95 1.81
N LYS A 121 -12.06 -4.07 2.01
CA LYS A 121 -10.71 -4.07 2.60
C LYS A 121 -9.76 -3.52 1.55
N THR A 122 -9.24 -2.33 1.83
CA THR A 122 -8.39 -1.58 0.92
C THR A 122 -7.07 -1.26 1.58
N THR A 123 -5.98 -1.42 0.82
CA THR A 123 -4.65 -0.97 1.23
C THR A 123 -4.03 -0.10 0.15
N LEU A 124 -3.20 0.85 0.60
CA LEU A 124 -2.37 1.69 -0.24
C LEU A 124 -0.91 1.42 0.10
N ARG A 125 -0.14 1.01 -0.89
CA ARG A 125 1.31 1.04 -0.82
C ARG A 125 1.83 2.34 -1.42
N ILE A 126 2.74 3.01 -0.74
CA ILE A 126 3.47 4.17 -1.25
C ILE A 126 4.94 3.79 -1.35
N ASP A 127 5.52 3.98 -2.52
CA ASP A 127 6.94 3.84 -2.78
C ASP A 127 7.59 5.22 -2.85
N PHE A 128 8.60 5.43 -2.02
CA PHE A 128 9.35 6.67 -1.95
C PHE A 128 10.38 6.74 -3.08
N PRO A 129 10.75 7.95 -3.55
CA PRO A 129 11.75 8.09 -4.61
C PRO A 129 13.16 7.63 -4.18
N ALA A 130 13.45 7.67 -2.88
CA ALA A 130 14.73 7.31 -2.28
C ALA A 130 14.55 6.43 -1.02
N LEU A 131 15.67 5.98 -0.46
CA LEU A 131 15.69 5.35 0.86
C LEU A 131 15.58 6.42 1.94
N LEU A 132 14.63 6.25 2.85
CA LEU A 132 14.47 7.10 4.03
C LEU A 132 15.32 6.58 5.17
N ASN A 133 15.87 7.49 5.97
CA ASN A 133 16.60 7.18 7.19
C ASN A 133 15.66 6.91 8.38
N ALA A 134 14.75 5.95 8.21
CA ALA A 134 13.76 5.57 9.22
C ALA A 134 13.41 4.08 9.13
N GLN A 135 12.94 3.48 10.23
CA GLN A 135 12.44 2.10 10.21
C GLN A 135 10.91 2.00 10.18
N LYS A 136 10.24 3.12 10.48
CA LYS A 136 8.80 3.21 10.62
C LYS A 136 8.31 4.56 10.14
N VAL A 137 7.02 4.64 9.87
CA VAL A 137 6.30 5.87 9.59
C VAL A 137 5.06 5.94 10.46
N ARG A 138 4.57 7.16 10.71
CA ARG A 138 3.27 7.41 11.35
C ARG A 138 2.36 8.16 10.39
N LEU A 139 1.12 7.72 10.32
CA LEU A 139 0.07 8.37 9.55
C LEU A 139 -0.78 9.22 10.50
N TYR A 140 -1.02 10.46 10.08
CA TYR A 140 -1.85 11.42 10.79
C TYR A 140 -2.97 11.91 9.90
N ARG A 141 -4.10 12.26 10.51
CA ARG A 141 -5.14 13.11 9.90
C ARG A 141 -5.12 14.46 10.60
N LYS A 142 -5.19 15.52 9.81
CA LYS A 142 -5.32 16.89 10.29
C LYS A 142 -6.74 17.38 10.04
N ASP A 143 -7.43 17.67 11.12
CA ASP A 143 -8.71 18.35 11.16
C ASP A 143 -8.48 19.79 11.67
N PRO A 144 -9.44 20.72 11.48
CA PRO A 144 -9.30 22.09 12.00
C PRO A 144 -8.99 22.10 13.50
N GLY A 145 -7.78 22.57 13.86
CA GLY A 145 -7.32 22.67 15.25
C GLY A 145 -6.94 21.34 15.92
N LYS A 146 -6.95 20.21 15.20
CA LYS A 146 -6.61 18.88 15.75
C LYS A 146 -5.77 18.06 14.79
N THR A 147 -4.73 17.44 15.32
CA THR A 147 -3.97 16.39 14.62
C THR A 147 -4.19 15.08 15.35
N GLU A 148 -4.70 14.09 14.63
CA GLU A 148 -4.94 12.74 15.14
C GLU A 148 -3.92 11.77 14.54
N ARG A 149 -3.25 11.00 15.39
CA ARG A 149 -2.42 9.87 14.95
C ARG A 149 -3.31 8.68 14.66
N LEU A 150 -3.33 8.23 13.40
CA LEU A 150 -4.17 7.11 12.97
C LEU A 150 -3.47 5.77 13.19
N LEU A 151 -2.21 5.65 12.78
CA LEU A 151 -1.44 4.41 12.87
C LEU A 151 0.06 4.64 12.83
N GLU A 152 0.80 3.59 13.18
CA GLU A 152 2.24 3.43 12.95
C GLU A 152 2.44 2.19 12.07
N ALA A 153 3.29 2.30 11.04
CA ALA A 153 3.54 1.21 10.09
C ALA A 153 5.06 1.01 9.89
N PRO A 154 5.52 -0.24 9.68
CA PRO A 154 6.90 -0.51 9.33
C PRO A 154 7.22 0.02 7.92
N LEU A 155 8.45 0.48 7.75
CA LEU A 155 8.98 0.91 6.46
C LEU A 155 9.83 -0.22 5.88
N ASN A 156 9.49 -0.68 4.67
CA ASN A 156 10.29 -1.67 3.95
C ASN A 156 11.50 -1.00 3.32
N GLN A 157 12.70 -1.52 3.58
CA GLN A 157 13.98 -0.95 3.15
C GLN A 157 14.61 -1.79 2.03
N GLY A 158 13.99 -1.78 0.85
CA GLY A 158 14.47 -2.48 -0.35
C GLY A 158 15.47 -1.63 -1.14
N LYS A 159 15.30 -1.58 -2.47
CA LYS A 159 16.03 -0.61 -3.32
C LYS A 159 15.58 0.84 -3.07
N ARG A 160 14.32 1.00 -2.64
CA ARG A 160 13.66 2.24 -2.24
C ARG A 160 12.84 1.94 -1.00
N SER A 161 12.55 2.96 -0.19
CA SER A 161 11.65 2.79 0.93
C SER A 161 10.22 2.63 0.44
N SER A 162 9.42 1.83 1.14
CA SER A 162 7.97 1.74 0.88
C SER A 162 7.20 1.42 2.13
N VAL A 163 5.98 1.93 2.22
CA VAL A 163 5.03 1.61 3.30
C VAL A 163 3.74 1.08 2.69
N THR A 164 3.13 0.10 3.36
CA THR A 164 1.77 -0.36 3.05
C THR A 164 0.85 0.00 4.21
N LEU A 165 -0.25 0.69 3.90
CA LEU A 165 -1.20 1.24 4.85
C LEU A 165 -2.60 0.68 4.57
N PRO A 166 -3.35 0.20 5.58
CA PRO A 166 -4.79 0.03 5.42
C PRO A 166 -5.43 1.41 5.25
N VAL A 167 -6.40 1.51 4.33
CA VAL A 167 -7.13 2.76 4.09
C VAL A 167 -8.63 2.48 4.18
N SER A 168 -9.27 3.10 5.16
CA SER A 168 -10.72 3.01 5.39
C SER A 168 -11.43 4.36 5.28
N ASP A 169 -10.67 5.45 5.32
CA ASP A 169 -11.15 6.82 5.24
C ASP A 169 -10.14 7.62 4.41
N THR A 170 -10.66 8.41 3.47
CA THR A 170 -9.89 9.27 2.57
C THR A 170 -10.34 10.73 2.66
N ASN A 171 -11.28 11.04 3.56
CA ASN A 171 -11.75 12.39 3.77
C ASN A 171 -10.85 13.13 4.78
N GLY A 172 -10.31 14.28 4.38
CA GLY A 172 -9.46 15.13 5.21
C GLY A 172 -8.05 15.32 4.67
N GLU A 173 -7.19 15.94 5.46
CA GLU A 173 -5.78 16.14 5.12
C GLU A 173 -4.93 15.09 5.83
N PHE A 174 -4.18 14.29 5.07
CA PHE A 174 -3.39 13.20 5.62
C PHE A 174 -1.90 13.49 5.51
N TYR A 175 -1.15 13.05 6.50
CA TYR A 175 0.29 13.26 6.56
C TYR A 175 1.00 11.99 7.00
N LEU A 176 2.08 11.67 6.32
CA LEU A 176 2.94 10.55 6.64
C LEU A 176 4.30 11.08 7.08
N ALA A 177 4.66 10.84 8.34
CA ALA A 177 5.94 11.27 8.89
C ALA A 177 6.88 10.08 9.06
N ALA A 178 8.09 10.18 8.53
CA ALA A 178 9.14 9.22 8.82
C ALA A 178 9.60 9.34 10.28
N MET A 179 9.77 8.21 10.94
CA MET A 179 10.33 8.16 12.29
C MET A 179 11.86 8.12 12.22
N ASP A 180 12.43 9.15 11.60
CA ASP A 180 13.86 9.38 11.48
C ASP A 180 14.45 9.97 12.80
N PRO A 181 15.78 10.16 12.94
CA PRO A 181 16.36 10.73 14.16
C PRO A 181 15.90 12.15 14.53
N SER A 182 15.46 12.93 13.55
CA SER A 182 14.89 14.25 13.75
C SER A 182 13.46 14.20 14.26
N PHE A 183 12.77 13.05 14.14
CA PHE A 183 11.36 12.90 14.48
C PHE A 183 11.04 13.39 15.90
N ARG A 184 10.09 14.32 16.02
CA ARG A 184 9.50 14.76 17.30
C ARG A 184 7.99 14.81 17.16
N GLU A 185 7.29 14.40 18.20
CA GLU A 185 5.83 14.49 18.27
C GLU A 185 5.46 15.30 19.51
N GLY A 186 4.57 16.28 19.34
CA GLY A 186 3.99 17.03 20.45
C GLY A 186 3.10 16.12 21.32
N PRO A 187 2.70 16.56 22.52
CA PRO A 187 1.80 15.77 23.35
C PRO A 187 0.48 15.53 22.61
N SER A 188 0.22 14.28 22.23
CA SER A 188 -1.07 13.88 21.66
C SER A 188 -2.17 14.24 22.67
N LYS A 189 -3.14 15.06 22.26
CA LYS A 189 -4.31 15.33 23.11
C LYS A 189 -5.25 14.13 23.23
N ASP A 190 -5.01 13.04 22.50
CA ASP A 190 -5.83 11.84 22.56
C ASP A 190 -4.98 10.58 22.66
N ALA A 191 -4.92 10.02 23.86
CA ALA A 191 -4.80 8.57 24.04
C ALA A 191 -6.09 8.13 24.74
N PRO A 192 -6.85 7.15 24.20
CA PRO A 192 -7.93 6.56 24.97
C PRO A 192 -7.30 5.91 26.20
N TYR A 193 -7.71 6.38 27.37
CA TYR A 193 -7.47 5.73 28.65
C TYR A 193 -7.90 4.26 28.52
N ARG A 194 -6.93 3.34 28.39
CA ARG A 194 -7.19 1.95 28.72
C ARG A 194 -7.53 1.93 30.20
N ARG A 195 -8.82 1.88 30.48
CA ARG A 195 -9.36 1.49 31.79
C ARG A 195 -8.97 0.03 32.00
N ASP A 196 -7.78 -0.19 32.53
CA ASP A 196 -7.49 -1.48 33.16
C ASP A 196 -8.18 -1.49 34.51
N GLY A 197 -9.35 -2.12 34.53
CA GLY A 197 -10.04 -2.47 35.75
C GLY A 197 -9.38 -3.69 36.37
N SER A 198 -8.49 -3.45 37.33
CA SER A 198 -8.24 -4.43 38.39
C SER A 198 -8.14 -3.72 39.73
N LYS A 199 -9.32 -3.58 40.34
CA LYS A 199 -9.51 -3.32 41.76
C LYS A 199 -9.11 -4.59 42.51
N VAL A 200 -8.04 -4.54 43.29
CA VAL A 200 -7.87 -5.42 44.46
C VAL A 200 -7.59 -4.52 45.67
N PRO A 201 -8.47 -4.50 46.68
CA PRO A 201 -8.21 -3.78 47.91
C PRO A 201 -7.37 -4.67 48.84
N SER A 202 -6.18 -4.23 49.26
CA SER A 202 -5.54 -4.80 50.45
C SER A 202 -6.02 -4.01 51.67
N ALA A 203 -6.78 -4.70 52.52
CA ALA A 203 -7.15 -4.24 53.85
C ALA A 203 -6.12 -4.76 54.87
N GLY A 204 -5.85 -3.94 55.90
CA GLY A 204 -5.12 -4.28 57.13
C GLY A 204 -3.62 -3.99 57.05
N VAL A 205 -2.98 -3.30 58.01
CA VAL A 205 -3.24 -3.21 59.44
C VAL A 205 -2.74 -1.87 60.00
N SER A 206 -3.55 -1.32 60.91
CA SER A 206 -3.29 -0.20 61.79
C SER A 206 -2.18 -0.49 62.81
N SER A 207 -1.29 0.48 63.05
CA SER A 207 -0.89 0.83 64.43
C SER A 207 -0.35 2.26 64.48
N GLY A 208 -1.19 3.17 64.97
CA GLY A 208 -0.79 4.52 65.35
C GLY A 208 -0.18 4.54 66.74
N ARG A 209 0.83 5.40 66.95
CA ARG A 209 1.22 5.86 68.29
C ARG A 209 1.96 7.19 68.24
N ALA A 210 1.32 8.26 68.74
CA ALA A 210 1.91 9.40 69.46
C ALA A 210 0.77 10.28 70.03
N PRO A 211 1.01 11.16 71.01
CA PRO A 211 1.34 10.88 72.41
C PRO A 211 0.25 11.41 73.36
N ALA A 212 0.29 10.97 74.63
CA ALA A 212 -0.63 11.40 75.68
C ALA A 212 -0.30 12.80 76.20
N SER A 213 -1.34 13.60 76.42
CA SER A 213 -1.33 14.87 77.14
C SER A 213 -1.68 14.61 78.61
N GLY A 214 -0.88 15.18 79.52
CA GLY A 214 -1.06 15.15 80.98
C GLY A 214 0.11 15.83 81.65
#